data_AF-A0AAF0F6D3-F1
#
_entry.id   AF-A0AAF0F6D3-F1
#
_cell.length_a   1.000
_cell.length_b   1.000
_cell.length_c   1.000
_cell.angle_alpha   90.00
_cell.angle_beta   90.00
_cell.angle_gamma   90.00
#
_symmetry.space_group_name_H-M   'P 1'
#
loop_
_entity.id
_entity.type
_entity.pdbx_description
1 polymer ?
#
loop_
_entity_poly.entity_id
_entity_poly.type
_entity_poly.pdbx_seq_one_letter_code
_entity_poly.pdbx_strand_id
1 'polypeptide(L)'
;MAQSNIAKKVTNWRKIVPVEVYPIVLLTGVALGGATWYLTRLARGSDVIWDRKNNPTPWNSVAPGTQTKLMNINGEFDKYYKRDRL
;
A
#
# COMPACT_ATOMS: atom_id res chain seq x y z
N MET A 1 12.83 48.27 -18.92
CA MET A 1 12.70 46.80 -18.87
C MET A 1 13.52 46.31 -17.68
N ALA A 2 12.92 46.24 -16.48
CA ALA A 2 13.61 45.77 -15.28
C ALA A 2 13.36 44.27 -15.14
N GLN A 3 14.40 43.44 -15.29
CA GLN A 3 14.32 42.03 -14.94
C GLN A 3 14.49 41.91 -13.42
N SER A 4 13.39 41.64 -12.70
CA SER A 4 13.46 41.29 -11.28
C SER A 4 14.07 39.89 -11.15
N ASN A 5 15.31 39.83 -10.67
CA ASN A 5 15.99 38.59 -10.36
C ASN A 5 15.35 37.95 -9.12
N ILE A 6 14.35 37.09 -9.34
CA ILE A 6 13.80 36.21 -8.30
C ILE A 6 14.84 35.12 -8.06
N ALA A 7 15.70 35.30 -7.05
CA ALA A 7 16.65 34.29 -6.63
C ALA A 7 15.90 33.02 -6.22
N LYS A 8 16.03 31.95 -7.02
CA LYS A 8 15.48 30.64 -6.69
C LYS A 8 16.24 30.11 -5.46
N LYS A 9 15.57 30.07 -4.31
CA LYS A 9 16.07 29.42 -3.11
C LYS A 9 16.10 27.91 -3.35
N VAL A 10 17.22 27.39 -3.86
CA VAL A 10 17.40 25.96 -4.09
C VAL A 10 17.69 25.28 -2.75
N THR A 11 16.77 24.44 -2.32
CA THR A 11 16.93 23.64 -1.09
C THR A 11 18.04 22.61 -1.28
N ASN A 12 19.12 22.74 -0.49
CA ASN A 12 20.24 21.80 -0.51
C ASN A 12 19.92 20.57 0.35
N TRP A 13 19.41 19.52 -0.29
CA TRP A 13 18.96 18.27 0.36
C TRP A 13 20.03 17.57 1.20
N ARG A 14 21.31 17.73 0.86
CA ARG A 14 22.44 17.17 1.62
C ARG A 14 22.59 17.77 3.02
N LYS A 15 22.05 18.97 3.27
CA LYS A 15 22.02 19.58 4.61
C LYS A 15 20.84 19.11 5.47
N ILE A 16 19.76 18.64 4.83
CA ILE A 16 18.53 18.24 5.52
C ILE A 16 18.61 16.77 5.94
N VAL A 17 19.24 15.94 5.11
CA VAL A 17 19.40 14.51 5.38
C VAL A 17 20.89 14.15 5.33
N PRO A 18 21.61 14.30 6.46
CA PRO A 18 23.00 13.91 6.55
C PRO A 18 23.11 12.38 6.63
N VAL A 19 24.29 11.84 6.32
CA VAL A 19 24.51 10.40 6.05
C VAL A 19 24.19 9.50 7.24
N GLU A 20 24.29 10.04 8.45
CA GLU A 20 24.03 9.34 9.71
C GLU A 20 22.54 9.02 9.90
N VAL A 21 21.66 9.77 9.22
CA VAL A 21 20.19 9.67 9.36
C VAL A 21 19.59 8.76 8.28
N TYR A 22 20.36 8.31 7.29
CA TYR A 22 19.87 7.39 6.25
C TYR A 22 19.26 6.10 6.78
N PRO A 23 19.83 5.41 7.79
CA PRO A 23 19.24 4.18 8.30
C PRO A 23 17.84 4.40 8.87
N ILE A 24 17.64 5.48 9.63
CA ILE A 24 16.34 5.75 10.25
C ILE A 24 15.29 6.20 9.22
N VAL A 25 15.67 7.00 8.21
CA VAL A 25 14.74 7.39 7.14
C VAL A 25 14.31 6.17 6.34
N LEU A 26 15.25 5.27 6.03
CA LEU A 26 14.96 4.05 5.28
C LEU A 26 14.00 3.15 6.05
N LEU A 27 14.29 2.86 7.32
CA LEU A 27 13.42 2.01 8.15
C LEU A 27 12.03 2.62 8.34
N THR A 28 11.95 3.94 8.56
CA THR A 28 10.68 4.64 8.69
C THR A 28 9.90 4.61 7.38
N GLY A 29 10.56 4.82 6.25
CA GLY A 29 9.95 4.74 4.92
C GLY A 29 9.41 3.32 4.62
N VAL A 30 10.18 2.29 4.97
CA VAL A 30 9.74 0.89 4.84
C VAL A 30 8.57 0.59 5.77
N ALA A 31 8.59 1.07 7.02
CA ALA A 31 7.51 0.86 7.97
C ALA A 31 6.20 1.51 7.50
N LEU A 32 6.24 2.79 7.08
CA LEU A 32 5.07 3.49 6.55
C LEU A 32 4.59 2.85 5.26
N GLY A 33 5.50 2.52 4.33
CA GLY A 33 5.16 1.84 3.09
C GLY A 33 4.51 0.48 3.33
N GLY A 34 5.06 -0.33 4.23
CA GLY A 34 4.53 -1.63 4.61
C GLY A 34 3.17 -1.54 5.29
N ALA A 35 2.99 -0.57 6.19
CA ALA A 35 1.71 -0.32 6.85
C ALA A 35 0.63 0.11 5.86
N THR A 36 0.94 1.07 4.97
CA THR A 36 0.02 1.50 3.91
C THR A 36 -0.33 0.35 2.98
N TRP A 37 0.67 -0.42 2.53
CA TRP A 37 0.43 -1.60 1.70
C TRP A 37 -0.50 -2.60 2.40
N TYR A 38 -0.24 -2.92 3.67
CA TYR A 38 -1.05 -3.89 4.41
C TYR A 38 -2.50 -3.41 4.61
N LEU A 39 -2.70 -2.13 4.90
CA LEU A 39 -4.05 -1.54 4.95
C LEU A 39 -4.79 -1.67 3.62
N THR A 40 -4.12 -1.40 2.49
CA THR A 40 -4.75 -1.59 1.17
C THR A 40 -5.11 -3.05 0.88
N ARG A 41 -4.28 -4.00 1.34
CA ARG A 41 -4.57 -5.44 1.23
C ARG A 41 -5.78 -5.85 2.06
N LEU A 42 -5.91 -5.34 3.28
CA LEU A 42 -7.05 -5.60 4.16
C LEU A 42 -8.33 -4.97 3.63
N ALA A 43 -8.26 -3.73 3.16
CA ALA A 43 -9.39 -3.06 2.51
C ALA A 43 -9.95 -3.86 1.33
N ARG A 44 -9.11 -4.63 0.63
CA ARG A 44 -9.50 -5.47 -0.51
C ARG A 44 -9.91 -6.90 -0.12
N GLY A 45 -10.12 -7.20 1.16
CA GLY A 45 -10.65 -8.49 1.61
C GLY A 45 -12.07 -8.76 1.09
N SER A 46 -12.46 -10.04 1.01
CA SER A 46 -13.83 -10.46 0.65
C SER A 46 -14.88 -10.08 1.71
N ASP A 47 -14.44 -9.78 2.92
CA ASP A 47 -15.32 -9.40 4.03
C ASP A 47 -15.66 -7.90 4.05
N VAL A 48 -14.98 -7.10 3.22
CA VAL A 48 -15.13 -5.65 3.16
C VAL A 48 -15.99 -5.23 1.97
N ILE A 49 -17.16 -4.65 2.27
CA ILE A 49 -18.08 -4.13 1.25
C ILE A 49 -17.76 -2.67 0.95
N TRP A 50 -17.24 -2.38 -0.24
CA TRP A 50 -17.05 -1.01 -0.75
C TRP A 50 -18.26 -0.58 -1.58
N ASP A 51 -18.69 -1.41 -2.53
CA ASP A 51 -19.89 -1.14 -3.32
C ASP A 51 -21.11 -1.91 -2.80
N ARG A 52 -21.97 -1.21 -2.05
CA ARG A 52 -23.23 -1.77 -1.53
C ARG A 52 -24.32 -1.94 -2.59
N LYS A 53 -24.20 -1.32 -3.76
CA LYS A 53 -25.23 -1.33 -4.81
C LYS A 53 -24.99 -2.44 -5.82
N ASN A 54 -23.77 -2.55 -6.36
CA ASN A 54 -23.46 -3.52 -7.41
C ASN A 54 -22.77 -4.79 -6.88
N ASN A 55 -22.19 -4.76 -5.68
CA ASN A 55 -21.50 -5.91 -5.08
C ASN A 55 -21.72 -6.01 -3.56
N PRO A 56 -22.97 -6.14 -3.08
CA PRO A 56 -23.27 -6.15 -1.65
C PRO A 56 -22.72 -7.39 -0.91
N THR A 57 -22.38 -8.45 -1.63
CA THR A 57 -21.97 -9.75 -1.07
C THR A 57 -20.64 -10.26 -1.67
N PRO A 58 -19.52 -9.55 -1.44
CA PRO A 58 -18.22 -9.87 -2.04
C PRO A 58 -17.66 -11.26 -1.69
N TRP A 59 -18.07 -11.85 -0.56
CA TRP A 59 -17.70 -13.23 -0.19
C TRP A 59 -18.22 -14.30 -1.16
N ASN A 60 -19.31 -14.02 -1.91
CA ASN A 60 -19.86 -14.97 -2.86
C ASN A 60 -18.97 -15.18 -4.11
N SER A 61 -17.98 -14.32 -4.36
CA SER A 61 -17.03 -14.48 -5.46
C SER A 61 -15.77 -15.27 -5.07
N VAL A 62 -15.68 -15.75 -3.82
CA VAL A 62 -14.56 -16.59 -3.37
C VAL A 62 -14.82 -18.02 -3.82
N ALA A 63 -14.03 -18.51 -4.78
CA ALA A 63 -14.14 -19.88 -5.26
C ALA A 63 -13.62 -20.90 -4.22
N PRO A 64 -14.17 -22.12 -4.17
CA PRO A 64 -13.60 -23.20 -3.36
C PRO A 64 -12.13 -23.45 -3.67
N GLY A 65 -11.34 -23.86 -2.67
CA GLY A 65 -9.90 -24.11 -2.83
C GLY A 65 -9.04 -22.84 -2.98
N THR A 66 -9.60 -21.66 -2.70
CA THR A 66 -8.87 -20.39 -2.80
C THR A 66 -8.35 -19.92 -1.44
N GLN A 67 -7.05 -19.61 -1.36
CA GLN A 67 -6.45 -18.99 -0.18
C GLN A 67 -6.83 -17.51 -0.07
N THR A 68 -7.61 -17.17 0.97
CA THR A 68 -7.96 -15.78 1.28
C THR A 68 -6.94 -15.10 2.21
N LYS A 69 -6.30 -15.90 3.09
CA LYS A 69 -5.28 -15.47 4.04
C LYS A 69 -3.98 -15.10 3.34
N LEU A 70 -3.18 -14.23 3.98
CA LEU A 70 -1.88 -13.82 3.45
C LEU A 70 -0.93 -15.01 3.31
N MET A 71 -0.91 -15.89 4.31
CA MET A 71 -0.06 -17.07 4.35
C MET A 71 -0.82 -18.23 4.98
N ASN A 72 -0.55 -19.43 4.49
CA ASN A 72 -0.97 -20.67 5.12
C ASN A 72 0.28 -21.49 5.44
N ILE A 73 0.41 -21.95 6.69
CA ILE A 73 1.61 -22.64 7.17
C ILE A 73 1.50 -24.15 6.94
N ASN A 74 0.27 -24.68 6.97
CA ASN A 74 0.01 -26.12 7.07
C ASN A 74 -0.64 -26.71 5.82
N GLY A 75 -0.72 -25.97 4.71
CA GLY A 75 -1.33 -26.49 3.49
C GLY A 75 -1.18 -25.57 2.29
N GLU A 76 -1.34 -26.16 1.11
CA GLU A 76 -1.35 -25.45 -0.16
C GLU A 76 -2.77 -25.38 -0.71
N PHE A 77 -3.07 -24.25 -1.34
CA PHE A 77 -4.34 -24.02 -2.02
C PHE A 77 -4.05 -23.85 -3.50
N ASP A 78 -4.98 -24.29 -4.36
CA ASP A 78 -4.81 -24.23 -5.81
C ASP A 78 -4.71 -22.78 -6.33
N LYS A 79 -5.33 -21.83 -5.60
CA LYS A 79 -5.48 -20.45 -6.04
C LYS A 79 -5.32 -19.46 -4.89
N TYR A 80 -4.90 -18.25 -5.22
CA TYR A 80 -4.92 -17.10 -4.31
C TYR A 80 -6.10 -16.19 -4.62
N TYR A 81 -6.75 -15.70 -3.58
CA TYR A 81 -7.87 -14.78 -3.73
C TYR A 81 -7.40 -13.47 -4.36
N LYS A 82 -8.09 -13.07 -5.43
CA LYS A 82 -7.95 -11.76 -6.06
C LYS A 82 -9.32 -11.11 -6.10
N ARG A 83 -9.35 -9.81 -5.82
CA ARG A 83 -10.59 -9.03 -5.87
C ARG A 83 -10.70 -8.35 -7.22
N ASP A 84 -11.64 -8.80 -8.04
CA ASP A 84 -11.83 -8.31 -9.41
C ASP A 84 -12.56 -6.96 -9.45
N ARG A 85 -13.41 -6.68 -8.45
CA ARG A 85 -14.22 -5.47 -8.34
C ARG A 85 -14.37 -5.00 -6.90
N LEU A 86 -14.36 -3.67 -6.70
CA LEU A 86 -14.59 -3.03 -5.40
C LEU A 86 -16.07 -3.03 -5.06
#